data_AF-A0A947JN64-F1
#
_entry.id   AF-A0A947JN64-F1
#
_cell.length_a   1.000
_cell.length_b   1.000
_cell.length_c   1.000
_cell.angle_alpha   90.00
_cell.angle_beta   90.00
_cell.angle_gamma   90.00
#
_symmetry.space_group_name_H-M   'P 1'
#
loop_
_entity.id
_entity.type
_entity.pdbx_description
1 polymer ?
#
loop_
_entity_poly.entity_id
_entity_poly.type
_entity_poly.pdbx_seq_one_letter_code
_entity_poly.pdbx_strand_id
1 'polypeptide(L)'
;MSLTPEEVDKIADLARLELSDEERSAFRYQLSSILDYVGKLSEVDIEGVEPMSHSIPVFNVLREDDLEICNTETRSEIIASFPEKEGDLLKVKAVFE
;
A
#
# COMPACT_ATOMS: atom_id res chain seq x y z
N MET A 1 7.96 10.45 -20.01
CA MET A 1 6.80 11.10 -19.39
C MET A 1 7.27 11.79 -18.13
N SER A 2 7.21 13.12 -18.09
CA SER A 2 7.65 13.89 -16.91
C SER A 2 6.46 14.16 -16.01
N LEU A 3 6.56 13.77 -14.74
CA LEU A 3 5.58 14.10 -13.72
C LEU A 3 5.67 15.58 -13.37
N THR A 4 4.51 16.18 -13.14
CA THR A 4 4.35 17.51 -12.55
C THR A 4 4.47 17.44 -11.02
N PRO A 5 4.85 18.55 -10.35
CA PRO A 5 4.87 18.60 -8.89
C PRO A 5 3.51 18.26 -8.24
N GLU A 6 2.40 18.64 -8.88
CA GLU A 6 1.04 18.36 -8.41
C GLU A 6 0.70 16.86 -8.48
N GLU A 7 1.18 16.15 -9.50
CA GLU A 7 1.03 14.70 -9.60
C GLU A 7 1.82 13.97 -8.52
N VAL A 8 3.01 14.46 -8.17
CA VAL A 8 3.81 13.90 -7.07
C VAL A 8 3.07 14.05 -5.75
N ASP A 9 2.48 15.21 -5.47
CA ASP A 9 1.70 15.42 -4.25
C ASP A 9 0.48 14.51 -4.20
N LYS A 10 -0.24 14.40 -5.32
CA LYS A 10 -1.41 13.51 -5.41
C LYS A 10 -1.04 12.06 -5.11
N ILE A 11 0.10 11.59 -5.61
CA ILE A 11 0.59 10.23 -5.34
C ILE A 11 0.97 10.09 -3.86
N ALA A 12 1.63 11.10 -3.28
CA ALA A 12 2.00 11.11 -1.87
C ALA A 12 0.77 11.07 -0.96
N ASP A 13 -0.27 11.85 -1.27
CA ASP A 13 -1.54 11.86 -0.53
C ASP A 13 -2.25 10.51 -0.56
N LEU A 14 -2.27 9.85 -1.73
CA LEU A 14 -2.83 8.51 -1.88
C LEU A 14 -2.04 7.47 -1.07
N ALA A 15 -0.72 7.65 -0.97
CA ALA A 15 0.16 6.80 -0.17
C ALA A 15 0.24 7.18 1.32
N ARG A 16 -0.45 8.27 1.74
CA ARG A 16 -0.37 8.84 3.10
C ARG A 16 1.06 9.23 3.51
N LEU A 17 1.82 9.80 2.57
CA LEU A 17 3.17 10.30 2.79
C LEU A 17 3.18 11.82 2.78
N GLU A 18 3.75 12.42 3.80
CA GLU A 18 4.09 13.84 3.84
C GLU A 18 5.51 14.01 3.29
N LEU A 19 5.69 14.92 2.32
CA LEU A 19 6.96 15.15 1.63
C LEU A 19 7.49 16.55 1.93
N SER A 20 8.80 16.67 2.13
CA SER A 20 9.47 17.98 2.11
C SER A 20 9.55 18.55 0.69
N ASP A 21 9.81 19.85 0.55
CA ASP A 21 9.99 20.49 -0.76
C ASP A 21 11.20 19.91 -1.52
N GLU A 22 12.26 19.54 -0.80
CA GLU A 22 13.44 18.87 -1.36
C GLU A 22 13.09 17.47 -1.86
N GLU A 23 12.36 16.69 -1.07
CA GLU A 23 11.92 15.33 -1.43
C GLU A 23 10.98 15.36 -2.63
N ARG A 24 10.01 16.28 -2.64
CA ARG A 24 9.09 16.49 -3.77
C ARG A 24 9.85 16.78 -5.06
N SER A 25 10.85 17.65 -5.00
CA SER A 25 11.69 18.00 -6.16
C SER A 25 12.52 16.82 -6.64
N ALA A 26 13.10 16.04 -5.71
CA ALA A 26 13.88 14.86 -6.04
C ALA A 26 13.02 13.74 -6.63
N PHE A 27 11.89 13.42 -5.99
CA PHE A 27 10.97 12.36 -6.39
C PHE A 27 10.31 12.64 -7.73
N ARG A 28 10.03 13.91 -8.04
CA ARG A 28 9.57 14.28 -9.39
C ARG A 28 10.49 13.73 -10.47
N TYR A 29 11.81 13.94 -10.33
CA TYR A 29 12.78 13.48 -11.32
C TYR A 29 12.95 11.95 -11.28
N GLN A 30 13.09 11.38 -10.09
CA GLN A 30 13.33 9.95 -9.91
C GLN A 30 12.15 9.11 -10.41
N LEU A 31 10.92 9.46 -10.04
CA LEU A 31 9.71 8.77 -10.47
C LEU A 31 9.50 8.92 -11.98
N SER A 32 9.76 10.10 -12.56
CA SER A 32 9.72 10.28 -14.01
C SER A 32 10.68 9.33 -14.72
N SER A 33 11.91 9.20 -14.21
CA SER A 33 12.91 8.28 -14.78
C SER A 33 12.50 6.81 -14.66
N ILE A 34 11.86 6.42 -13.56
CA ILE A 34 11.34 5.05 -13.36
C ILE A 34 10.21 4.77 -14.35
N LEU A 35 9.26 5.70 -14.50
CA LEU A 35 8.15 5.56 -15.45
C LEU A 35 8.64 5.51 -16.90
N ASP A 36 9.68 6.29 -17.25
CA ASP A 36 10.34 6.21 -18.55
C ASP A 36 10.95 4.83 -18.80
N TYR A 37 11.57 4.23 -17.78
CA TYR A 37 12.12 2.89 -17.89
C TYR A 37 11.04 1.83 -18.03
N VAL A 38 9.96 1.92 -17.25
CA VAL A 38 8.78 1.03 -17.36
C VAL A 38 8.11 1.16 -18.72
N GLY A 39 8.12 2.36 -19.31
CA GLY A 39 7.57 2.64 -20.63
C GLY A 39 8.10 1.73 -21.75
N LYS A 40 9.32 1.18 -21.60
CA LYS A 40 9.90 0.19 -22.53
C LYS A 40 9.05 -1.06 -22.70
N LEU A 41 8.25 -1.44 -21.71
CA LEU A 41 7.34 -2.58 -21.81
C LEU A 41 6.27 -2.38 -22.89
N SER A 42 5.97 -1.13 -23.27
CA SER A 42 5.03 -0.79 -24.34
C SER A 42 5.55 -1.12 -25.74
N GLU A 43 6.84 -1.41 -25.89
CA GLU A 43 7.45 -1.82 -27.16
C GLU A 43 7.14 -3.27 -27.52
N VAL A 44 6.67 -4.07 -26.55
CA VAL A 44 6.37 -5.48 -26.72
C VAL A 44 4.88 -5.64 -27.03
N ASP A 45 4.57 -6.29 -28.16
CA ASP A 45 3.20 -6.66 -28.50
C ASP A 45 2.71 -7.78 -27.58
N ILE A 46 1.58 -7.54 -26.93
CA ILE A 46 0.90 -8.45 -26.00
C ILE A 46 -0.52 -8.77 -26.47
N GLU A 47 -0.86 -8.52 -27.74
CA GLU A 47 -2.17 -8.86 -28.30
C GLU A 47 -2.45 -10.36 -28.14
N GLY A 48 -3.57 -10.69 -27.49
CA GLY A 48 -3.97 -12.07 -27.21
C GLY A 48 -3.24 -12.75 -26.03
N VAL A 49 -2.39 -12.03 -25.29
CA VAL A 49 -1.76 -12.55 -24.06
C VAL A 49 -2.64 -12.25 -22.86
N GLU A 50 -3.15 -13.31 -22.21
CA GLU A 50 -3.93 -13.17 -20.98
C GLU A 50 -3.06 -12.71 -19.79
N PRO A 51 -3.54 -11.76 -18.96
CA PRO A 51 -2.81 -11.34 -17.76
C PRO A 51 -2.61 -12.47 -16.75
N MET A 52 -1.41 -12.58 -16.18
CA MET A 52 -1.10 -13.55 -15.13
C MET A 52 -1.26 -12.92 -13.75
N SER A 53 -2.29 -13.31 -13.00
CA SER A 53 -2.50 -12.83 -11.62
C SER A 53 -1.76 -13.64 -10.55
N HIS A 54 -1.61 -14.95 -10.76
CA HIS A 54 -0.92 -15.87 -9.85
C HIS A 54 0.04 -16.74 -10.64
N SER A 55 1.24 -16.98 -10.09
CA SER A 55 2.26 -17.84 -10.72
C SER A 55 1.92 -19.34 -10.62
N ILE A 56 1.02 -19.69 -9.70
CA ILE A 56 0.51 -21.05 -9.51
C ILE A 56 -1.01 -21.04 -9.62
N PRO A 57 -1.62 -22.14 -10.11
CA PRO A 57 -3.06 -22.27 -10.12
C PRO A 57 -3.59 -22.37 -8.69
N VAL A 58 -4.48 -21.46 -8.31
CA VAL A 58 -5.16 -21.45 -7.01
C VAL A 58 -6.65 -21.58 -7.27
N PHE A 59 -7.30 -22.54 -6.60
CA PHE A 59 -8.73 -22.78 -6.74
C PHE A 59 -9.36 -22.96 -5.36
N ASN A 60 -10.41 -22.20 -5.08
CA ASN A 60 -11.32 -22.43 -3.95
C ASN A 60 -10.61 -22.77 -2.63
N VAL A 61 -9.61 -21.96 -2.25
CA VAL A 61 -8.92 -22.11 -0.96
C VAL A 61 -9.85 -21.58 0.12
N LEU A 62 -10.61 -22.50 0.73
CA LEU A 62 -11.55 -22.20 1.81
C LEU A 62 -10.91 -22.48 3.17
N ARG A 63 -11.31 -21.70 4.17
CA ARG A 63 -11.06 -21.97 5.59
C ARG A 63 -12.31 -22.64 6.16
N GLU A 64 -12.14 -23.65 7.01
CA GLU A 64 -13.23 -24.25 7.77
C GLU A 64 -13.95 -23.21 8.65
N ASP A 65 -15.25 -23.35 8.84
CA ASP A 65 -16.06 -22.48 9.69
C ASP A 65 -16.01 -22.90 11.16
N ASP A 66 -14.79 -23.08 11.67
CA ASP A 66 -14.55 -23.43 13.06
C ASP A 66 -14.27 -22.18 13.91
N LEU A 67 -14.72 -22.24 15.18
CA LEU A 67 -14.46 -21.19 16.16
C LEU A 67 -13.01 -21.26 16.64
N GLU A 68 -12.19 -20.32 16.20
CA GLU A 68 -10.87 -20.06 16.78
C GLU A 68 -10.96 -18.95 17.83
N ILE A 69 -10.69 -19.29 19.10
CA ILE A 69 -10.74 -18.32 20.20
C ILE A 69 -9.44 -17.54 20.23
N CYS A 70 -9.52 -16.21 20.01
CA CYS A 70 -8.41 -15.31 20.31
C CYS A 70 -8.14 -15.33 21.81
N ASN A 71 -6.97 -15.83 22.22
CA ASN A 71 -6.62 -15.91 23.62
C ASN A 71 -6.30 -14.51 24.20
N THR A 72 -6.43 -14.38 25.53
CA THR A 72 -6.23 -13.10 26.22
C THR A 72 -4.79 -12.57 26.09
N GLU A 73 -3.82 -13.47 25.91
CA GLU A 73 -2.40 -13.14 25.74
C GLU A 73 -2.16 -12.42 24.41
N THR A 74 -2.59 -13.01 23.29
CA THR A 74 -2.53 -12.42 21.94
C THR A 74 -3.21 -11.07 21.89
N ARG A 75 -4.40 -10.93 22.52
CA ARG A 75 -5.06 -9.63 22.62
C ARG A 75 -4.20 -8.60 23.36
N SER A 76 -3.56 -9.00 24.45
CA SER A 76 -2.72 -8.12 25.26
C SER A 76 -1.45 -7.71 24.50
N GLU A 77 -0.85 -8.63 23.75
CA GLU A 77 0.32 -8.37 22.89
C GLU A 77 -0.01 -7.37 21.76
N ILE A 78 -1.16 -7.53 21.10
CA ILE A 78 -1.62 -6.60 20.06
C ILE A 78 -1.78 -5.19 20.64
N ILE A 79 -2.44 -5.06 21.79
CA ILE A 79 -2.64 -3.75 22.44
C ILE A 79 -1.29 -3.16 22.88
N ALA A 80 -0.37 -3.98 23.38
CA ALA A 80 0.96 -3.54 23.78
C ALA A 80 1.83 -3.06 22.60
N SER A 81 1.56 -3.54 21.38
CA SER A 81 2.28 -3.16 20.17
C SER A 81 1.85 -1.81 19.59
N PHE A 82 0.78 -1.22 20.11
CA PHE A 82 0.19 0.00 19.57
C PHE A 82 0.71 1.26 20.29
N PRO A 83 0.97 2.39 19.57
CA PRO A 83 1.59 3.58 20.17
C PRO A 83 0.82 4.22 21.33
N GLU A 84 -0.50 4.34 21.23
CA GLU A 84 -1.35 4.93 22.26
C GLU A 84 -2.57 4.05 22.60
N LYS A 85 -2.85 3.87 23.88
CA LYS A 85 -4.01 3.07 24.34
C LYS A 85 -4.78 3.77 25.43
N GLU A 86 -6.06 3.43 25.52
CA GLU A 86 -6.95 3.89 26.59
C GLU A 86 -7.69 2.67 27.15
N GLY A 87 -7.26 2.22 28.33
CA GLY A 87 -7.68 0.94 28.89
C GLY A 87 -7.40 -0.21 27.92
N ASP A 88 -8.50 -0.79 27.42
CA ASP A 88 -8.55 -1.98 26.58
C ASP A 88 -8.74 -1.66 25.07
N LEU A 89 -8.63 -0.38 24.71
CA LEU A 89 -8.86 0.15 23.36
C LEU A 89 -7.59 0.77 22.78
N LEU A 90 -7.47 0.68 21.45
CA LEU A 90 -6.45 1.40 20.69
C LEU A 90 -6.90 2.85 20.51
N LYS A 91 -6.08 3.80 20.97
CA LYS A 91 -6.43 5.21 20.95
C LYS A 91 -5.91 5.85 19.66
N VAL A 92 -6.81 6.44 18.89
CA VAL A 92 -6.49 7.18 17.67
C VAL A 92 -7.01 8.60 17.75
N LYS A 93 -6.48 9.49 16.89
CA LYS A 93 -7.11 10.80 16.68
C LYS A 93 -8.51 10.59 16.12
N ALA A 94 -9.50 11.27 16.69
CA ALA A 94 -10.85 11.24 16.17
C ALA A 94 -10.86 11.79 14.73
N VAL A 95 -11.56 11.08 13.85
CA VAL A 95 -11.74 11.46 12.45
C VAL A 95 -13.03 12.27 12.38
N PHE A 96 -12.90 13.55 12.02
CA PHE A 96 -14.03 14.44 11.74
C PHE A 96 -13.94 14.89 10.27
N GLU A 97 -15.08 15.19 9.66
CA GLU A 97 -15.16 15.81 8.33
C GLU A 97 -14.63 17.25 8.34
#